data_AF-A0A813L3H6-F1
#
_entry.id   AF-A0A813L3H6-F1
#
_cell.length_a   1.000
_cell.length_b   1.000
_cell.length_c   1.000
_cell.angle_alpha   90.00
_cell.angle_beta   90.00
_cell.angle_gamma   90.00
#
_symmetry.space_group_name_H-M   'P 1'
#
loop_
_entity.id
_entity.type
_entity.pdbx_description
1 polymer ?
#
loop_
_entity_poly.entity_id
_entity_poly.type
_entity_poly.pdbx_seq_one_letter_code
_entity_poly.pdbx_strand_id
1 'polypeptide(L)'
;MAEEEDCAVGPHIDVSSIEITPAEECAFEDGLGLVMYFSTDTYLAGYFWRVSYVVDTSKRRKIIDAGSTEPADYAPGSHAMAFSAPSMDIDSVPEDVRRQTNGLLVAALTGPNGEEAMAVNMVVQIREDEGILKRFIFNPME
;
A
#
# COMPACT_ATOMS: atom_id res chain seq x y z
N MET A 1 -5.03 40.08 16.56
CA MET A 1 -5.86 39.32 15.62
C MET A 1 -4.99 38.14 15.24
N ALA A 2 -5.26 36.99 15.84
CA ALA A 2 -4.45 35.79 15.63
C ALA A 2 -4.75 35.28 14.22
N GLU A 3 -3.68 34.99 13.49
CA GLU A 3 -3.69 34.32 12.20
C GLU A 3 -4.44 33.00 12.35
N GLU A 4 -5.61 32.90 11.72
CA GLU A 4 -6.26 31.61 11.49
C GLU A 4 -5.38 30.90 10.45
N GLU A 5 -4.52 30.01 10.94
CA GLU A 5 -3.86 29.00 10.12
C GLU A 5 -4.96 28.23 9.38
N ASP A 6 -5.19 28.62 8.12
CA ASP A 6 -5.92 27.85 7.12
C ASP A 6 -5.09 26.58 6.87
N CYS A 7 -5.12 25.66 7.84
CA CYS A 7 -4.77 24.28 7.64
C CYS A 7 -5.74 23.82 6.56
N ALA A 8 -5.27 23.71 5.31
CA ALA A 8 -5.99 23.03 4.26
C ALA A 8 -6.36 21.65 4.80
N VAL A 9 -7.60 21.51 5.29
CA VAL A 9 -8.14 20.26 5.81
C VAL A 9 -8.31 19.40 4.57
N GLY A 10 -7.28 18.63 4.25
CA GLY A 10 -7.35 17.61 3.22
C GLY A 10 -8.53 16.67 3.51
N PRO A 11 -8.99 15.92 2.50
CA PRO A 11 -10.09 14.98 2.70
C PRO A 11 -9.79 14.06 3.89
N HIS A 12 -10.75 13.90 4.80
CA HIS A 12 -10.59 12.99 5.92
C HIS A 12 -10.96 11.58 5.45
N ILE A 13 -9.95 10.71 5.36
CA ILE A 13 -10.15 9.30 5.03
C ILE A 13 -9.85 8.45 6.25
N ASP A 14 -10.79 7.58 6.62
CA ASP A 14 -10.66 6.65 7.72
C ASP A 14 -10.69 5.22 7.20
N VAL A 15 -9.67 4.42 7.51
CA VAL A 15 -9.60 3.01 7.09
C VAL A 15 -10.20 2.15 8.21
N SER A 16 -11.33 1.51 7.91
CA SER A 16 -12.05 0.69 8.87
C SER A 16 -11.52 -0.73 8.96
N SER A 17 -11.05 -1.31 7.84
CA SER A 17 -10.54 -2.68 7.80
C SER A 17 -9.65 -2.92 6.59
N ILE A 18 -8.70 -3.83 6.74
CA ILE A 18 -7.78 -4.25 5.69
C ILE A 18 -7.78 -5.78 5.68
N GLU A 19 -7.98 -6.38 4.51
CA GLU A 19 -7.88 -7.81 4.29
C GLU A 19 -6.76 -8.07 3.27
N ILE A 20 -5.82 -8.94 3.63
CA ILE A 20 -4.68 -9.27 2.78
C ILE A 20 -4.81 -10.74 2.38
N THR A 21 -4.63 -11.02 1.09
CA THR A 21 -4.66 -12.37 0.54
C THR A 21 -3.37 -12.63 -0.26
N PRO A 22 -2.66 -13.73 0.01
CA PRO A 22 -2.89 -14.68 1.09
C PRO A 22 -2.55 -14.07 2.46
N ALA A 23 -3.33 -14.45 3.49
CA ALA A 23 -3.13 -14.00 4.87
C ALA A 23 -1.97 -14.73 5.59
N GLU A 24 -1.48 -15.82 5.00
CA GLU A 24 -0.40 -16.64 5.53
C GLU A 24 0.91 -16.36 4.79
N GLU A 25 2.01 -16.94 5.30
CA GLU A 25 3.30 -16.90 4.62
C GLU A 25 3.19 -17.56 3.23
N CYS A 26 3.52 -16.80 2.19
CA CYS A 26 3.42 -17.23 0.79
C CYS A 26 4.73 -16.97 0.06
N ALA A 27 4.92 -17.57 -1.12
CA ALA A 27 6.06 -17.22 -1.95
C ALA A 27 6.01 -15.73 -2.32
N PHE A 28 7.17 -15.08 -2.41
CA PHE A 28 7.24 -13.66 -2.75
C PHE A 28 6.65 -13.38 -4.15
N GLU A 29 6.82 -14.33 -5.07
CA GLU A 29 6.30 -14.27 -6.43
C GLU A 29 4.78 -14.51 -6.51
N ASP A 30 4.17 -14.98 -5.42
CA ASP A 30 2.74 -15.28 -5.37
C ASP A 30 1.89 -14.00 -5.50
N GLY A 31 0.62 -14.18 -5.88
CA GLY A 31 -0.30 -13.08 -6.10
C GLY A 31 -0.57 -12.29 -4.81
N LEU A 32 -0.74 -10.98 -4.92
CA LEU A 32 -1.11 -10.11 -3.81
C LEU A 32 -2.53 -9.61 -4.03
N GLY A 33 -3.46 -10.05 -3.17
CA GLY A 33 -4.78 -9.47 -2.99
C GLY A 33 -4.79 -8.53 -1.79
N LEU A 34 -5.30 -7.33 -1.97
CA LEU A 34 -5.48 -6.35 -0.90
C LEU A 34 -6.89 -5.78 -1.03
N VAL A 35 -7.72 -5.98 -0.01
CA VAL A 35 -9.03 -5.34 0.10
C VAL A 35 -8.98 -4.37 1.25
N MET A 36 -9.36 -3.11 1.03
CA MET A 36 -9.44 -2.12 2.10
C MET A 36 -10.82 -1.49 2.12
N TYR A 37 -11.41 -1.44 3.31
CA TYR A 37 -12.63 -0.72 3.59
C TYR A 37 -12.26 0.60 4.22
N PHE A 38 -12.72 1.68 3.62
CA PHE A 38 -12.45 3.02 4.10
C PHE A 38 -13.71 3.86 4.00
N SER A 39 -13.74 4.96 4.74
CA SER A 39 -14.76 5.98 4.61
C SER A 39 -14.14 7.34 4.36
N THR A 40 -14.85 8.19 3.64
CA THR A 40 -14.42 9.57 3.42
C THR A 40 -15.56 10.54 3.71
N ASP A 41 -15.25 11.72 4.22
CA ASP A 41 -16.22 12.80 4.43
C ASP A 41 -16.38 13.71 3.19
N THR A 42 -15.46 13.58 2.23
CA THR A 42 -15.33 14.46 1.07
C THR A 42 -15.50 13.66 -0.23
N TYR A 43 -15.97 14.34 -1.29
CA TYR A 43 -16.03 13.74 -2.62
C TYR A 43 -14.63 13.67 -3.25
N LEU A 44 -14.17 12.46 -3.56
CA LEU A 44 -12.86 12.20 -4.16
C LEU A 44 -13.04 11.84 -5.63
N ALA A 45 -12.82 12.80 -6.53
CA ALA A 45 -13.00 12.60 -7.97
C ALA A 45 -11.72 12.06 -8.64
N GLY A 46 -11.82 10.92 -9.33
CA GLY A 46 -10.71 10.33 -10.10
C GLY A 46 -9.52 9.87 -9.25
N TYR A 47 -9.77 9.42 -8.02
CA TYR A 47 -8.73 8.92 -7.12
C TYR A 47 -8.44 7.45 -7.39
N PHE A 48 -7.19 7.04 -7.19
CA PHE A 48 -6.77 5.65 -7.33
C PHE A 48 -5.84 5.24 -6.19
N TRP A 49 -5.89 3.95 -5.85
CA TRP A 49 -4.97 3.36 -4.88
C TRP A 49 -3.72 2.89 -5.59
N ARG A 50 -2.57 3.39 -5.16
CA ARG A 50 -1.27 2.97 -5.64
C ARG A 50 -0.63 2.07 -4.58
N VAL A 51 -0.30 0.84 -4.97
CA VAL A 51 0.34 -0.12 -4.09
C VAL A 51 1.80 -0.23 -4.47
N SER A 52 2.69 0.03 -3.52
CA SER A 52 4.13 0.05 -3.71
C SER A 52 4.84 -0.67 -2.58
N TYR A 53 5.81 -1.50 -2.92
CA TYR A 53 6.67 -2.16 -1.96
C TYR A 53 7.97 -1.37 -1.76
N VAL A 54 8.14 -0.84 -0.55
CA VAL A 54 9.27 -0.01 -0.15
C VAL A 54 10.21 -0.83 0.74
N VAL A 55 11.47 -0.91 0.35
CA VAL A 55 12.52 -1.52 1.16
C VAL A 55 13.63 -0.53 1.43
N ASP A 56 13.94 -0.35 2.70
CA ASP A 56 15.07 0.47 3.12
C ASP A 56 16.32 -0.40 3.16
N THR A 57 17.27 -0.12 2.27
CA THR A 57 18.58 -0.79 2.29
C THR A 57 19.61 0.16 2.89
N SER A 58 20.69 -0.37 3.45
CA SER A 58 21.77 0.42 4.05
C SER A 58 22.40 1.49 3.14
N LYS A 59 22.16 1.42 1.82
CA LYS A 59 22.67 2.38 0.83
C LYS A 59 21.59 3.34 0.30
N ARG A 60 20.33 2.89 0.19
CA ARG A 60 19.23 3.66 -0.42
C ARG A 60 17.87 3.01 -0.16
N ARG A 61 16.82 3.84 -0.08
CA ARG A 61 15.42 3.39 -0.18
C ARG A 61 15.13 2.93 -1.61
N LYS A 62 14.50 1.77 -1.73
CA LYS A 62 14.00 1.20 -2.98
C LYS A 62 12.49 1.14 -2.93
N ILE A 63 11.85 1.61 -4.00
CA ILE A 63 10.40 1.60 -4.16
C ILE A 63 10.11 0.77 -5.40
N ILE A 64 9.34 -0.30 -5.23
CA ILE A 64 8.93 -1.22 -6.27
C ILE A 64 7.43 -1.03 -6.45
N ASP A 65 7.01 -0.58 -7.62
CA ASP A 65 5.60 -0.37 -7.90
C ASP A 65 4.94 -1.73 -8.13
N ALA A 66 3.99 -2.11 -7.26
CA ALA A 66 3.24 -3.36 -7.42
C ALA A 66 2.05 -3.16 -8.38
N GLY A 67 1.54 -1.93 -8.45
CA GLY A 67 0.50 -1.52 -9.38
C GLY A 67 -0.41 -0.45 -8.78
N SER A 68 -1.50 -0.17 -9.49
CA SER A 68 -2.56 0.74 -9.03
C SER A 68 -3.93 0.22 -9.42
N THR A 69 -4.95 0.62 -8.66
CA THR A 69 -6.35 0.43 -9.05
C THR A 69 -6.72 1.43 -10.14
N GLU A 70 -7.84 1.18 -10.82
CA GLU A 70 -8.38 2.17 -11.75
C GLU A 70 -8.83 3.43 -10.99
N PRO A 71 -8.70 4.63 -11.60
CA PRO A 71 -9.28 5.85 -11.06
C PRO A 71 -10.78 5.71 -10.88
N ALA A 72 -11.26 6.05 -9.68
CA ALA A 72 -12.65 5.96 -9.30
C ALA A 72 -13.08 7.21 -8.53
N ASP A 73 -14.38 7.50 -8.61
CA ASP A 73 -15.00 8.57 -7.86
C ASP A 73 -15.60 8.01 -6.55
N TYR A 74 -15.15 8.53 -5.41
CA TYR A 74 -15.68 8.13 -4.10
C TYR A 74 -16.54 9.25 -3.51
N ALA A 75 -17.82 8.97 -3.32
CA ALA A 75 -18.72 9.89 -2.62
C ALA A 75 -18.46 9.92 -1.11
N PRO A 76 -18.92 10.93 -0.36
CA PRO A 76 -18.89 10.86 1.10
C PRO A 76 -19.63 9.61 1.60
N GLY A 77 -19.00 8.83 2.48
CA GLY A 77 -19.50 7.56 2.99
C GLY A 77 -18.47 6.43 2.99
N SER A 78 -18.94 5.20 3.16
CA SER A 78 -18.11 3.99 3.21
C SER A 78 -17.92 3.38 1.82
N HIS A 79 -16.69 2.96 1.55
CA HIS A 79 -16.24 2.36 0.30
C HIS A 79 -15.36 1.15 0.57
N ALA A 80 -15.21 0.33 -0.46
CA ALA A 80 -14.24 -0.74 -0.50
C ALA A 80 -13.41 -0.61 -1.77
N MET A 81 -12.12 -0.81 -1.65
CA MET A 81 -11.22 -0.98 -2.78
C MET A 81 -10.67 -2.41 -2.76
N ALA A 82 -10.51 -2.99 -3.94
CA ALA A 82 -9.88 -4.29 -4.12
C ALA A 82 -8.77 -4.15 -5.14
N PHE A 83 -7.55 -4.42 -4.70
CA PHE A 83 -6.36 -4.51 -5.52
C PHE A 83 -5.93 -5.97 -5.61
N SER A 84 -5.58 -6.41 -6.82
CA SER A 84 -5.01 -7.73 -7.04
C SER A 84 -3.89 -7.65 -8.04
N ALA A 85 -2.71 -8.14 -7.66
CA ALA A 85 -1.56 -8.30 -8.54
C ALA A 85 -1.28 -9.81 -8.71
N PRO A 86 -1.19 -10.33 -9.95
CA PRO A 86 -1.03 -11.76 -10.19
C PRO A 86 0.35 -12.30 -9.75
N SER A 87 1.37 -11.45 -9.73
CA SER A 87 2.72 -11.77 -9.26
C SER A 87 3.46 -10.50 -8.89
N MET A 88 4.31 -10.55 -7.86
CA MET A 88 5.30 -9.49 -7.63
C MET A 88 6.59 -9.86 -8.35
N ASP A 89 7.03 -9.00 -9.27
CA ASP A 89 8.23 -9.25 -10.08
C ASP A 89 9.48 -9.20 -9.19
N ILE A 90 10.01 -10.38 -8.87
CA ILE A 90 11.17 -10.53 -8.00
C ILE A 90 12.50 -10.29 -8.74
N ASP A 91 12.50 -10.45 -10.07
CA ASP A 91 13.69 -10.27 -10.90
C ASP A 91 14.14 -8.80 -10.91
N SER A 92 13.18 -7.90 -10.79
CA SER A 92 13.40 -6.47 -10.57
C SER A 92 13.90 -6.12 -9.15
N VAL A 93 13.85 -7.06 -8.19
CA VAL A 93 14.29 -6.85 -6.81
C VAL A 93 15.81 -7.07 -6.69
N PRO A 94 16.60 -6.04 -6.37
CA PRO A 94 18.05 -6.16 -6.22
C PRO A 94 18.44 -7.19 -5.15
N GLU A 95 19.58 -7.88 -5.32
CA GLU A 95 20.08 -8.83 -4.32
C GLU A 95 20.24 -8.22 -2.91
N ASP A 96 20.63 -6.94 -2.81
CA ASP A 96 20.71 -6.22 -1.52
C ASP A 96 19.33 -6.09 -0.84
N VAL A 97 18.24 -6.06 -1.61
CA VAL A 97 16.85 -6.01 -1.12
C VAL A 97 16.35 -7.40 -0.76
N ARG A 98 16.70 -8.43 -1.54
CA ARG A 98 16.40 -9.84 -1.20
C ARG A 98 17.01 -10.27 0.13
N ARG A 99 18.16 -9.68 0.48
CA ARG A 99 18.84 -9.88 1.78
C ARG A 99 18.19 -9.11 2.93
N GLN A 100 17.28 -8.17 2.67
CA GLN A 100 16.52 -7.50 3.72
C GLN A 100 15.39 -8.41 4.16
N THR A 101 15.31 -8.66 5.46
CA THR A 101 14.25 -9.47 6.06
C THR A 101 12.95 -8.71 6.25
N ASN A 102 12.94 -7.38 6.08
CA ASN A 102 11.75 -6.56 6.29
C ASN A 102 11.64 -5.47 5.22
N GLY A 103 10.40 -5.12 4.88
CA GLY A 103 10.03 -3.98 4.04
C GLY A 103 8.65 -3.45 4.43
N LEU A 104 8.14 -2.50 3.65
CA LEU A 104 6.87 -1.83 3.85
C LEU A 104 6.06 -1.88 2.57
N LEU A 105 4.86 -2.44 2.63
CA LEU A 105 3.88 -2.31 1.57
C LEU A 105 3.06 -1.06 1.85
N VAL A 106 3.11 -0.11 0.93
CA VAL A 106 2.44 1.19 1.04
C VAL A 106 1.28 1.20 0.05
N ALA A 107 0.06 1.36 0.54
CA ALA A 107 -1.11 1.61 -0.27
C ALA A 107 -1.51 3.08 -0.12
N ALA A 108 -1.20 3.88 -1.14
CA ALA A 108 -1.40 5.32 -1.15
C ALA A 108 -2.59 5.71 -2.04
N LEU A 109 -3.56 6.40 -1.47
CA LEU A 109 -4.68 6.98 -2.19
C LEU A 109 -4.22 8.27 -2.86
N THR A 110 -4.09 8.23 -4.19
CA THR A 110 -3.54 9.30 -5.01
C THR A 110 -4.65 9.95 -5.84
N GLY A 111 -4.72 11.27 -5.82
CA GLY A 111 -5.63 12.06 -6.64
C GLY A 111 -5.18 12.20 -8.09
N PRO A 112 -6.03 12.72 -8.98
CA PRO A 112 -5.75 12.86 -10.40
C PRO A 112 -4.57 13.80 -10.70
N ASN A 113 -4.23 14.70 -9.79
CA ASN A 113 -3.08 15.60 -9.92
C ASN A 113 -1.77 15.01 -9.36
N GLY A 114 -1.80 13.76 -8.87
CA GLY A 114 -0.65 13.11 -8.21
C GLY A 114 -0.49 13.48 -6.73
N GLU A 115 -1.49 14.13 -6.12
CA GLU A 115 -1.52 14.43 -4.69
C GLU A 115 -1.86 13.18 -3.87
N GLU A 116 -1.05 12.85 -2.87
CA GLU A 116 -1.35 11.76 -1.93
C GLU A 116 -2.30 12.29 -0.86
N ALA A 117 -3.53 11.77 -0.81
CA ALA A 117 -4.49 12.13 0.22
C ALA A 117 -4.26 11.31 1.51
N MET A 118 -3.86 10.05 1.38
CA MET A 118 -3.57 9.17 2.50
C MET A 118 -2.66 8.03 2.06
N ALA A 119 -1.86 7.49 2.98
CA ALA A 119 -1.13 6.25 2.78
C ALA A 119 -1.29 5.30 3.96
N VAL A 120 -1.51 4.02 3.64
CA VAL A 120 -1.56 2.92 4.59
C VAL A 120 -0.28 2.11 4.47
N ASN A 121 0.48 2.04 5.56
CA ASN A 121 1.74 1.32 5.61
C ASN A 121 1.55 -0.03 6.31
N MET A 122 1.82 -1.11 5.60
CA MET A 122 1.82 -2.49 6.10
C MET A 122 3.25 -3.00 6.16
N VAL A 123 3.62 -3.71 7.22
CA VAL A 123 4.96 -4.30 7.32
C VAL A 123 4.98 -5.60 6.55
N VAL A 124 5.99 -5.79 5.70
CA VAL A 124 6.23 -7.07 5.02
C VAL A 124 7.50 -7.67 5.57
N GLN A 125 7.40 -8.88 6.09
CA GLN A 125 8.57 -9.68 6.45
C GLN A 125 8.88 -10.65 5.31
N ILE A 126 10.14 -10.65 4.87
CA ILE A 126 10.67 -11.60 3.91
C ILE A 126 11.56 -12.59 4.65
N ARG A 127 11.40 -13.88 4.37
CA ARG A 127 12.26 -14.95 4.84
C ARG A 127 12.70 -15.80 3.66
N GLU A 128 13.97 -16.18 3.65
CA GLU A 128 14.46 -17.18 2.71
C GLU A 128 14.36 -18.55 3.38
N ASP A 129 13.63 -19.46 2.74
CA ASP A 129 13.44 -20.83 3.21
C ASP A 129 13.74 -21.79 2.05
N GLU A 130 14.78 -22.61 2.19
CA GLU A 130 15.27 -23.53 1.15
C GLU A 130 15.55 -22.88 -0.23
N GLY A 131 15.94 -21.61 -0.24
CA GLY A 131 16.20 -20.83 -1.47
C GLY A 131 14.95 -20.21 -2.11
N ILE A 132 13.78 -20.36 -1.49
CA ILE A 132 12.54 -19.70 -1.87
C ILE A 132 12.33 -18.52 -0.93
N LEU A 133 12.15 -17.33 -1.51
CA LEU A 133 11.77 -16.16 -0.75
C LEU A 133 10.28 -16.24 -0.44
N LYS A 134 9.97 -16.29 0.85
CA LYS A 134 8.63 -16.23 1.39
C LYS A 134 8.37 -14.84 1.96
N ARG A 135 7.15 -14.34 1.79
CA ARG A 135 6.69 -13.07 2.34
C ARG A 135 5.53 -13.30 3.28
N PHE A 136 5.48 -12.49 4.33
CA PHE A 136 4.38 -12.39 5.27
C PHE A 136 4.04 -10.92 5.46
N ILE A 137 2.78 -10.54 5.31
CA ILE A 137 2.34 -9.15 5.40
C ILE A 137 1.56 -8.98 6.69
N PHE A 138 2.04 -8.10 7.55
CA PHE A 138 1.36 -7.74 8.79
C PHE A 138 0.26 -6.73 8.50
N ASN A 139 -0.95 -7.08 8.90
CA ASN A 139 -2.10 -6.20 8.90
C ASN A 139 -1.98 -5.20 10.06
N PRO A 140 -1.92 -3.88 9.83
CA PRO A 140 -1.81 -2.89 10.90
C PRO A 140 -3.11 -2.72 11.71
N MET A 141 -4.22 -3.32 11.27
CA MET A 141 -5.52 -3.26 11.94
C MET A 141 -5.82 -4.50 12.80
N GLU A 142 -4.91 -5.50 12.82
CA GLU A 142 -4.97 -6.66 13.71
C GLU A 142 -4.10 -6.52 14.97
#